data_AF-A0A0Q3WVA3-F1
#
_entry.id   AF-A0A0Q3WVA3-F1
#
_cell.length_a   1.000
_cell.length_b   1.000
_cell.length_c   1.000
_cell.angle_alpha   90.00
_cell.angle_beta   90.00
_cell.angle_gamma   90.00
#
_symmetry.space_group_name_H-M   'P 1'
#
loop_
_entity.id
_entity.type
_entity.pdbx_description
1 polymer ?
#
loop_
_entity_poly.entity_id
_entity_poly.type
_entity_poly.pdbx_seq_one_letter_code
_entity_poly.pdbx_strand_id
1 'polypeptide(L)'
;MKLITRIRNHPLNMNSKIAKEDMISTNNHRIYLLSIILMLIHLAHGCIFWMYDPGFKSAENVHKWRMGVAISHFTMFFVILVIGCTAYFFKQKKMDKSKAASFLQLIAIISYLLFGIVVSTFDQYVNAGINAFSSVCIGIAVIFFIHPISSLFIYGLAFVFFHFGISFTQNNHNILLSERVNSISVIGISFGIALITWRNSIYKIFQEKEIEAQNQILEEQNKQLEFLATHDSLTGLLNRMEFMKHTEIEIANSSNNQSETCVIIMDIDHFKHVNDHFGHPAGDQILKEVGILLKKMLGAKYFPARLGGEEFIFLLPDTSLTEAVLVAEQVKSAIQSNLFTVGNETIIITASLGVASLNTEEADPFTSCYHRADIALYKAKNNGRNRVVCARGEALTYG
;
A
#
# COMPACT_ATOMS: atom_id res chain seq x y z
N MET A 1 30.43 -2.12 -25.02
CA MET A 1 30.75 -0.89 -24.25
C MET A 1 29.53 0.03 -24.04
N LYS A 2 28.69 0.29 -25.05
CA LYS A 2 27.46 1.14 -24.93
C LYS A 2 26.34 0.60 -24.01
N LEU A 3 26.31 -0.71 -23.73
CA LEU A 3 25.35 -1.31 -22.78
C LEU A 3 25.71 -1.04 -21.31
N ILE A 4 27.01 -0.91 -21.01
CA ILE A 4 27.53 -0.66 -19.66
C ILE A 4 27.37 0.82 -19.29
N THR A 5 27.46 1.72 -20.28
CA THR A 5 27.26 3.16 -20.08
C THR A 5 25.80 3.53 -19.81
N ARG A 6 24.84 2.75 -20.32
CA ARG A 6 23.39 2.95 -20.08
C ARG A 6 22.94 2.57 -18.67
N ILE A 7 23.70 1.70 -17.99
CA ILE A 7 23.46 1.29 -16.59
C ILE A 7 23.95 2.37 -15.60
N ARG A 8 24.96 3.16 -15.99
CA ARG A 8 25.70 4.04 -15.06
C ARG A 8 24.99 5.37 -14.73
N ASN A 9 24.08 5.84 -15.59
CA ASN A 9 23.43 7.16 -15.44
C ASN A 9 21.91 7.10 -15.18
N HIS A 10 21.37 5.93 -14.85
CA HIS A 10 19.95 5.77 -14.52
C HIS A 10 19.72 6.09 -13.02
N PRO A 11 18.50 6.47 -12.58
CA PRO A 11 18.06 6.54 -11.17
C PRO A 11 18.25 5.24 -10.33
N LEU A 12 19.05 4.30 -10.82
CA LEU A 12 19.35 2.98 -10.26
C LEU A 12 20.30 3.04 -9.07
N ASN A 13 21.08 4.10 -8.80
CA ASN A 13 22.03 4.07 -7.69
C ASN A 13 21.34 4.10 -6.31
N MET A 14 20.35 4.97 -6.09
CA MET A 14 19.57 4.98 -4.84
C MET A 14 18.64 3.75 -4.74
N ASN A 15 18.07 3.34 -5.89
CA ASN A 15 17.25 2.14 -5.97
C ASN A 15 18.03 0.83 -5.80
N SER A 16 19.33 0.80 -6.14
CA SER A 16 20.18 -0.39 -5.96
C SER A 16 20.46 -0.69 -4.49
N LYS A 17 20.59 0.36 -3.67
CA LYS A 17 20.79 0.21 -2.22
C LYS A 17 19.54 -0.35 -1.57
N ILE A 18 18.37 0.21 -1.91
CA ILE A 18 17.09 -0.26 -1.36
C ILE A 18 16.81 -1.69 -1.82
N ALA A 19 16.99 -1.99 -3.11
CA ALA A 19 16.85 -3.35 -3.62
C ALA A 19 17.78 -4.34 -2.89
N LYS A 20 19.05 -3.95 -2.65
CA LYS A 20 19.99 -4.77 -1.88
C LYS A 20 19.51 -5.00 -0.45
N GLU A 21 19.01 -3.98 0.23
CA GLU A 21 18.49 -4.08 1.59
C GLU A 21 17.26 -5.00 1.67
N ASP A 22 16.34 -4.91 0.70
CA ASP A 22 15.15 -5.77 0.63
C ASP A 22 15.51 -7.23 0.32
N MET A 23 16.53 -7.46 -0.51
CA MET A 23 17.06 -8.80 -0.75
C MET A 23 17.71 -9.40 0.52
N ILE A 24 18.47 -8.60 1.28
CA ILE A 24 19.05 -9.04 2.56
C ILE A 24 17.95 -9.38 3.56
N SER A 25 16.92 -8.53 3.69
CA SER A 25 15.76 -8.78 4.53
C SER A 25 15.08 -10.11 4.17
N THR A 26 14.84 -10.31 2.86
CA THR A 26 14.19 -11.54 2.35
C THR A 26 15.03 -12.79 2.65
N ASN A 27 16.34 -12.73 2.41
CA ASN A 27 17.25 -13.83 2.72
C ASN A 27 17.23 -14.15 4.22
N ASN A 28 17.29 -13.16 5.11
CA ASN A 28 17.25 -13.39 6.56
C ASN A 28 15.93 -13.98 7.02
N HIS A 29 14.81 -13.54 6.43
CA HIS A 29 13.52 -14.13 6.72
C HIS A 29 13.48 -15.62 6.29
N ARG A 30 14.03 -15.95 5.12
CA ARG A 30 14.17 -17.34 4.66
C ARG A 30 15.07 -18.17 5.57
N ILE A 31 16.21 -17.63 6.02
CA ILE A 31 17.10 -18.30 6.99
C ILE A 31 16.33 -18.66 8.25
N TYR A 32 15.59 -17.70 8.82
CA TYR A 32 14.80 -17.95 10.02
C TYR A 32 13.77 -19.08 9.80
N LEU A 33 12.95 -19.00 8.75
CA LEU A 33 11.93 -20.02 8.49
C LEU A 33 12.54 -21.40 8.22
N LEU A 34 13.58 -21.45 7.38
CA LEU A 34 14.24 -22.70 7.02
C LEU A 34 14.98 -23.32 8.20
N SER A 35 15.54 -22.51 9.12
CA SER A 35 16.24 -23.04 10.29
C SER A 35 15.37 -23.95 11.15
N ILE A 36 14.09 -23.62 11.29
CA ILE A 36 13.12 -24.42 12.08
C ILE A 36 12.94 -25.81 11.45
N ILE A 37 12.71 -25.84 10.14
CA ILE A 37 12.48 -27.08 9.40
C ILE A 37 13.77 -27.91 9.34
N LEU A 38 14.88 -27.29 8.96
CA LEU A 38 16.16 -27.95 8.76
C LEU A 38 16.74 -28.48 10.06
N MET A 39 16.51 -27.81 11.19
CA MET A 39 16.89 -28.32 12.50
C MET A 39 16.24 -29.68 12.79
N LEU A 40 14.93 -29.83 12.55
CA LEU A 40 14.24 -31.11 12.73
C LEU A 40 14.77 -32.18 11.78
N ILE A 41 15.04 -31.81 10.53
CA ILE A 41 15.61 -32.71 9.53
C ILE A 41 17.00 -33.20 9.95
N HIS A 42 17.89 -32.29 10.39
CA HIS A 42 19.24 -32.65 10.83
C HIS A 42 19.20 -33.54 12.08
N LEU A 43 18.32 -33.25 13.04
CA LEU A 43 18.15 -34.09 14.23
C LEU A 43 17.71 -35.51 13.84
N ALA A 44 16.70 -35.62 12.97
CA ALA A 44 16.20 -36.92 12.51
C ALA A 44 17.28 -37.73 11.79
N HIS A 45 18.00 -37.12 10.83
CA HIS A 45 19.10 -37.79 10.13
C HIS A 45 20.22 -38.21 11.09
N GLY A 46 20.62 -37.33 12.02
CA GLY A 46 21.63 -37.65 13.04
C GLY A 46 21.22 -38.88 13.86
N CYS A 47 19.98 -38.92 14.35
CA CYS A 47 19.45 -40.06 15.11
C CYS A 47 19.38 -41.34 14.28
N ILE A 48 18.93 -41.28 13.02
CA ILE A 48 18.85 -42.45 12.13
C ILE A 48 20.23 -43.08 11.95
N PHE A 49 21.24 -42.28 11.59
CA PHE A 49 22.60 -42.77 11.41
C PHE A 49 23.25 -43.20 12.73
N TRP A 50 22.90 -42.57 13.85
CA TRP A 50 23.40 -42.95 15.17
C TRP A 50 22.86 -44.32 15.63
N MET A 51 21.57 -44.58 15.38
CA MET A 51 20.89 -45.81 15.80
C MET A 51 21.09 -46.98 14.83
N TYR A 52 21.55 -46.72 13.61
CA TYR A 52 21.79 -47.77 12.61
C TYR A 52 22.92 -48.72 13.04
N ASP A 53 22.60 -49.99 13.29
CA ASP A 53 23.61 -51.03 13.57
C ASP A 53 23.87 -51.90 12.32
N PRO A 54 25.06 -51.80 11.70
CA PRO A 54 25.41 -52.60 10.53
C PRO A 54 25.80 -54.06 10.88
N GLY A 55 25.79 -54.44 12.17
CA GLY A 55 26.12 -55.78 12.64
C GLY A 55 27.62 -56.07 12.77
N PHE A 56 27.94 -57.20 13.43
CA PHE A 56 29.28 -57.58 13.89
C PHE A 56 30.34 -57.81 12.78
N LYS A 57 29.94 -57.91 11.50
CA LYS A 57 30.82 -58.15 10.34
C LYS A 57 30.98 -56.96 9.41
N SER A 58 30.53 -55.77 9.83
CA SER A 58 30.59 -54.58 8.98
C SER A 58 32.05 -54.12 8.75
N ALA A 59 32.37 -53.73 7.52
CA ALA A 59 33.68 -53.23 7.16
C ALA A 59 33.96 -51.89 7.88
N GLU A 60 35.23 -51.64 8.26
CA GLU A 60 35.67 -50.42 8.96
C GLU A 60 35.17 -49.11 8.29
N ASN A 61 35.10 -49.11 6.95
CA ASN A 61 34.58 -48.01 6.16
C ASN A 61 33.10 -47.68 6.45
N VAL A 62 32.27 -48.69 6.73
CA VAL A 62 30.85 -48.50 7.07
C VAL A 62 30.72 -47.78 8.42
N HIS A 63 31.57 -48.12 9.39
CA HIS A 63 31.58 -47.43 10.68
C HIS A 63 32.03 -45.97 10.56
N LYS A 64 33.12 -45.72 9.81
CA LYS A 64 33.64 -44.37 9.54
C LYS A 64 32.61 -43.49 8.84
N TRP A 65 31.97 -44.01 7.79
CA TRP A 65 30.87 -43.35 7.09
C TRP A 65 29.73 -43.00 8.03
N ARG A 66 29.17 -44.00 8.74
CA ARG A 66 28.02 -43.83 9.63
C ARG A 66 28.27 -42.76 10.69
N MET A 67 29.40 -42.84 11.38
CA MET A 67 29.74 -41.89 12.44
C MET A 67 30.04 -40.49 11.88
N GLY A 68 30.76 -40.41 10.76
CA GLY A 68 31.04 -39.14 10.09
C GLY A 68 29.76 -38.41 9.67
N VAL A 69 28.81 -39.11 9.05
CA VAL A 69 27.52 -38.54 8.65
C VAL A 69 26.69 -38.14 9.86
N ALA A 70 26.56 -39.01 10.88
CA ALA A 70 25.80 -38.69 12.10
C ALA A 70 26.34 -37.43 12.81
N ILE A 71 27.65 -37.36 13.01
CA ILE A 71 28.32 -36.21 13.66
C ILE A 71 28.13 -34.94 12.82
N SER A 72 28.23 -35.03 11.50
CA SER A 72 28.01 -33.89 10.60
C SER A 72 26.60 -33.34 10.73
N HIS A 73 25.58 -34.20 10.80
CA HIS A 73 24.19 -33.78 10.99
C HIS A 73 23.95 -33.17 12.37
N PHE A 74 24.44 -33.75 13.46
CA PHE A 74 24.32 -33.15 14.80
C PHE A 74 25.07 -31.81 14.90
N THR A 75 26.24 -31.70 14.26
CA THR A 75 26.98 -30.43 14.20
C THR A 75 26.14 -29.37 13.48
N MET A 76 25.57 -29.74 12.33
CA MET A 76 24.76 -28.80 11.54
C MET A 76 23.45 -28.41 12.25
N PHE A 77 22.86 -29.30 13.06
CA PHE A 77 21.74 -28.98 13.94
C PHE A 77 22.06 -27.80 14.87
N PHE A 78 23.20 -27.84 15.57
CA PHE A 78 23.59 -26.75 16.48
C PHE A 78 23.93 -25.46 15.73
N VAL A 79 24.64 -25.58 14.60
CA VAL A 79 24.96 -24.42 13.74
C VAL A 79 23.68 -23.72 13.29
N ILE A 80 22.68 -24.47 12.84
CA ILE A 80 21.45 -23.85 12.33
C ILE A 80 20.55 -23.31 13.43
N LEU A 81 20.57 -23.92 14.62
CA LEU A 81 19.90 -23.37 15.79
C LEU A 81 20.43 -21.97 16.11
N VAL A 82 21.76 -21.81 16.15
CA VAL A 82 22.41 -20.51 16.41
C VAL A 82 22.09 -19.50 15.30
N ILE A 83 22.22 -19.90 14.04
CA ILE A 83 21.91 -19.03 12.89
C ILE A 83 20.43 -18.61 12.89
N GLY A 84 19.53 -19.55 13.15
CA GLY A 84 18.09 -19.33 13.23
C GLY A 84 17.68 -18.39 14.36
N CYS A 85 18.20 -18.61 15.57
CA CYS A 85 18.00 -17.71 16.70
C CYS A 85 18.54 -16.30 16.42
N THR A 86 19.70 -16.19 15.76
CA THR A 86 20.29 -14.89 15.38
C THR A 86 19.43 -14.18 14.34
N ALA A 87 18.93 -14.90 13.32
CA ALA A 87 18.03 -14.34 12.32
C ALA A 87 16.70 -13.86 12.94
N TYR A 88 16.15 -14.63 13.88
CA TYR A 88 14.98 -14.22 14.66
C TYR A 88 15.24 -12.94 15.46
N PHE A 89 16.38 -12.86 16.15
CA PHE A 89 16.79 -11.68 16.90
C PHE A 89 16.91 -10.45 16.00
N PHE A 90 17.55 -10.58 14.82
CA PHE A 90 17.62 -9.47 13.85
C PHE A 90 16.25 -9.02 13.36
N LYS A 91 15.32 -9.95 13.13
CA LYS A 91 13.93 -9.61 12.79
C LYS A 91 13.27 -8.80 13.90
N GLN A 92 13.37 -9.24 15.16
CA GLN A 92 12.76 -8.55 16.31
C GLN A 92 13.35 -7.15 16.55
N LYS A 93 14.66 -6.98 16.29
CA LYS A 93 15.34 -5.68 16.43
C LYS A 93 15.26 -4.81 15.16
N LYS A 94 14.51 -5.20 14.12
CA LYS A 94 14.47 -4.51 12.81
C LYS A 94 15.87 -4.28 12.21
N MET A 95 16.77 -5.23 12.45
CA MET A 95 18.16 -5.25 11.96
C MET A 95 18.33 -6.17 10.75
N ASP A 96 17.24 -6.70 10.20
CA ASP A 96 17.21 -7.66 9.09
C ASP A 96 17.71 -7.10 7.76
N LYS A 97 17.84 -5.76 7.64
CA LYS A 97 18.48 -5.06 6.50
C LYS A 97 19.94 -4.66 6.76
N SER A 98 20.47 -4.91 7.96
CA SER A 98 21.79 -4.42 8.38
C SER A 98 22.96 -5.15 7.72
N LYS A 99 24.17 -4.57 7.81
CA LYS A 99 25.41 -5.24 7.41
C LYS A 99 25.65 -6.54 8.19
N ALA A 100 25.29 -6.58 9.48
CA ALA A 100 25.38 -7.79 10.30
C ALA A 100 24.46 -8.90 9.77
N ALA A 101 23.25 -8.53 9.35
CA ALA A 101 22.30 -9.40 8.67
C ALA A 101 22.88 -9.96 7.35
N SER A 102 23.56 -9.11 6.57
CA SER A 102 24.27 -9.55 5.37
C SER A 102 25.45 -10.49 5.67
N PHE A 103 26.09 -10.37 6.83
CA PHE A 103 27.15 -11.28 7.23
C PHE A 103 26.60 -12.64 7.69
N LEU A 104 25.48 -12.64 8.43
CA LEU A 104 24.79 -13.86 8.85
C LEU A 104 24.38 -14.73 7.65
N GLN A 105 23.92 -14.11 6.55
CA GLN A 105 23.59 -14.83 5.33
C GLN A 105 24.82 -15.56 4.73
N LEU A 106 25.99 -14.93 4.80
CA LEU A 106 27.23 -15.50 4.27
C LEU A 106 27.67 -16.68 5.14
N ILE A 107 27.57 -16.54 6.47
CA ILE A 107 27.82 -17.64 7.41
C ILE A 107 26.90 -18.82 7.10
N ALA A 108 25.60 -18.58 6.89
CA ALA A 108 24.64 -19.63 6.59
C ALA A 108 24.97 -20.37 5.28
N ILE A 109 25.27 -19.62 4.22
CA ILE A 109 25.66 -20.17 2.91
C ILE A 109 26.93 -21.02 3.02
N ILE A 110 27.99 -20.48 3.64
CA ILE A 110 29.27 -21.17 3.78
C ILE A 110 29.11 -22.44 4.65
N SER A 111 28.37 -22.34 5.76
CA SER A 111 28.15 -23.47 6.67
C SER A 111 27.47 -24.64 5.95
N TYR A 112 26.45 -24.35 5.13
CA TYR A 112 25.77 -25.37 4.36
C TYR A 112 26.66 -25.99 3.27
N LEU A 113 27.42 -25.17 2.52
CA LEU A 113 28.37 -25.68 1.52
C LEU A 113 29.40 -26.62 2.15
N LEU A 114 29.98 -26.22 3.27
CA LEU A 114 30.93 -27.05 4.02
C LEU A 114 30.27 -28.35 4.48
N PHE A 115 29.04 -28.27 5.03
CA PHE A 115 28.28 -29.45 5.42
C PHE A 115 28.09 -30.43 4.24
N GLY A 116 27.68 -29.93 3.07
CA GLY A 116 27.51 -30.75 1.86
C GLY A 116 28.82 -31.42 1.42
N ILE A 117 29.94 -30.69 1.48
CA ILE A 117 31.28 -31.22 1.16
C ILE A 117 31.68 -32.33 2.14
N VAL A 118 31.49 -32.10 3.45
CA VAL A 118 31.87 -33.05 4.50
C VAL A 118 31.05 -34.34 4.38
N VAL A 119 29.72 -34.23 4.21
CA VAL A 119 28.86 -35.41 4.04
C VAL A 119 29.23 -36.17 2.77
N SER A 120 29.41 -35.48 1.63
CA SER A 120 29.84 -36.15 0.40
C SER A 120 31.23 -36.78 0.50
N THR A 121 32.12 -36.26 1.34
CA THR A 121 33.43 -36.86 1.62
C THR A 121 33.28 -38.16 2.40
N PHE A 122 32.45 -38.18 3.46
CA PHE A 122 32.19 -39.41 4.21
C PHE A 122 31.44 -40.44 3.38
N ASP A 123 30.49 -40.03 2.53
CA ASP A 123 29.72 -40.93 1.66
C ASP A 123 30.64 -41.78 0.79
N GLN A 124 31.78 -41.26 0.34
CA GLN A 124 32.75 -42.00 -0.51
C GLN A 124 33.23 -43.34 0.08
N TYR A 125 33.16 -43.53 1.40
CA TYR A 125 33.51 -44.81 2.03
C TYR A 125 32.57 -45.96 1.60
N VAL A 126 31.34 -45.65 1.21
CA VAL A 126 30.30 -46.65 0.89
C VAL A 126 29.65 -46.39 -0.49
N ASN A 127 29.55 -45.13 -0.91
CA ASN A 127 28.91 -44.71 -2.14
C ASN A 127 29.67 -43.54 -2.78
N ALA A 128 29.96 -43.64 -4.08
CA ALA A 128 30.67 -42.58 -4.82
C ALA A 128 29.83 -41.30 -5.04
N GLY A 129 28.53 -41.31 -4.74
CA GLY A 129 27.63 -40.19 -5.07
C GLY A 129 27.92 -38.87 -4.35
N ILE A 130 27.69 -37.77 -5.06
CA ILE A 130 27.85 -36.38 -4.57
C ILE A 130 26.52 -35.70 -4.24
N ASN A 131 25.53 -36.50 -3.83
CA ASN A 131 24.15 -36.05 -3.66
C ASN A 131 24.04 -34.93 -2.62
N ALA A 132 24.70 -35.06 -1.46
CA ALA A 132 24.68 -34.03 -0.43
C ALA A 132 25.23 -32.68 -0.92
N PHE A 133 26.41 -32.67 -1.54
CA PHE A 133 26.99 -31.47 -2.14
C PHE A 133 26.08 -30.86 -3.22
N SER A 134 25.50 -31.71 -4.09
CA SER A 134 24.62 -31.27 -5.17
C SER A 134 23.33 -30.63 -4.68
N SER A 135 22.65 -31.29 -3.74
CA SER A 135 21.41 -30.78 -3.13
C SER A 135 21.64 -29.44 -2.42
N VAL A 136 22.76 -29.30 -1.71
CA VAL A 136 23.13 -28.05 -1.05
C VAL A 136 23.40 -26.94 -2.06
N CYS A 137 24.21 -27.19 -3.11
CA CYS A 137 24.55 -26.16 -4.09
C CYS A 137 23.31 -25.62 -4.80
N ILE A 138 22.42 -26.51 -5.23
CA ILE A 138 21.16 -26.17 -5.89
C ILE A 138 20.23 -25.47 -4.90
N GLY A 139 20.09 -25.99 -3.67
CA GLY A 139 19.26 -25.38 -2.63
C GLY A 139 19.67 -23.93 -2.36
N ILE A 140 20.97 -23.68 -2.21
CA ILE A 140 21.49 -22.32 -2.01
C ILE A 140 21.17 -21.42 -3.20
N ALA A 141 21.34 -21.90 -4.42
CA ALA A 141 21.08 -21.13 -5.64
C ALA A 141 19.61 -20.70 -5.77
N VAL A 142 18.69 -21.59 -5.37
CA VAL A 142 17.24 -21.36 -5.42
C VAL A 142 16.80 -20.42 -4.29
N ILE A 143 17.32 -20.61 -3.08
CA ILE A 143 16.83 -19.95 -1.87
C ILE A 143 17.43 -18.56 -1.68
N PHE A 144 18.73 -18.39 -1.97
CA PHE A 144 19.43 -17.15 -1.62
C PHE A 144 19.57 -16.25 -2.83
N PHE A 145 19.26 -14.97 -2.60
CA PHE A 145 19.58 -13.94 -3.56
C PHE A 145 21.03 -13.49 -3.37
N ILE A 146 21.94 -14.07 -4.14
CA ILE A 146 23.38 -13.82 -4.06
C ILE A 146 23.82 -13.05 -5.30
N HIS A 147 24.59 -11.97 -5.09
CA HIS A 147 25.11 -11.18 -6.20
C HIS A 147 26.03 -12.03 -7.10
N PRO A 148 25.98 -11.90 -8.45
CA PRO A 148 26.67 -12.80 -9.37
C PRO A 148 28.17 -12.93 -9.11
N ILE A 149 28.85 -11.81 -8.80
CA ILE A 149 30.28 -11.81 -8.47
C ILE A 149 30.53 -12.63 -7.19
N SER A 150 29.70 -12.45 -6.15
CA SER A 150 29.81 -13.21 -4.91
C SER A 150 29.53 -14.69 -5.14
N SER A 151 28.52 -15.04 -5.95
CA SER A 151 28.20 -16.42 -6.32
C SER A 151 29.39 -17.09 -7.01
N LEU A 152 30.08 -16.40 -7.92
CA LEU A 152 31.26 -16.93 -8.60
C LEU A 152 32.35 -17.33 -7.61
N PHE A 153 32.66 -16.46 -6.64
CA PHE A 153 33.66 -16.75 -5.60
C PHE A 153 33.20 -17.86 -4.66
N ILE A 154 31.94 -17.83 -4.20
CA ILE A 154 31.40 -18.82 -3.26
C ILE A 154 31.44 -20.22 -3.87
N TYR A 155 30.91 -20.40 -5.09
CA TYR A 155 30.89 -21.70 -5.75
C TYR A 155 32.27 -22.13 -6.23
N GLY A 156 33.12 -21.20 -6.68
CA GLY A 156 34.51 -21.50 -7.04
C GLY A 156 35.31 -22.00 -5.84
N LEU A 157 35.15 -21.38 -4.67
CA LEU A 157 35.80 -21.84 -3.44
C LEU A 157 35.23 -23.19 -2.97
N ALA A 158 33.91 -23.38 -3.05
CA ALA A 158 33.27 -24.65 -2.74
C ALA A 158 33.79 -25.79 -3.63
N PHE A 159 34.01 -25.54 -4.92
CA PHE A 159 34.65 -26.50 -5.83
C PHE A 159 36.03 -26.93 -5.34
N VAL A 160 36.88 -25.96 -4.98
CA VAL A 160 38.25 -26.24 -4.52
C VAL A 160 38.22 -27.12 -3.28
N PHE A 161 37.41 -26.78 -2.28
CA PHE A 161 37.28 -27.58 -1.07
C PHE A 161 36.69 -28.97 -1.34
N PHE A 162 35.68 -29.05 -2.21
CA PHE A 162 35.10 -30.33 -2.62
C PHE A 162 36.13 -31.23 -3.32
N HIS A 163 36.87 -30.68 -4.28
CA HIS A 163 37.88 -31.37 -5.10
C HIS A 163 38.92 -32.07 -4.23
N PHE A 164 39.44 -31.36 -3.23
CA PHE A 164 40.42 -31.90 -2.29
C PHE A 164 39.76 -32.79 -1.22
N GLY A 165 38.58 -32.41 -0.71
CA GLY A 165 37.85 -33.12 0.34
C GLY A 165 37.61 -34.59 0.01
N ILE A 166 37.04 -34.89 -1.14
CA ILE A 166 36.73 -36.28 -1.53
C ILE A 166 37.98 -37.16 -1.72
N SER A 167 39.16 -36.54 -1.91
CA SER A 167 40.42 -37.26 -2.11
C SER A 167 40.94 -37.90 -0.83
N PHE A 168 40.44 -37.48 0.34
CA PHE A 168 40.81 -38.09 1.62
C PHE A 168 40.18 -39.46 1.84
N THR A 169 39.09 -39.77 1.13
CA THR A 169 38.29 -40.97 1.36
C THR A 169 38.17 -41.85 0.12
N GLN A 170 38.18 -41.28 -1.09
CA GLN A 170 38.12 -42.02 -2.35
C GLN A 170 39.52 -42.22 -2.95
N ASN A 171 39.98 -43.47 -3.01
CA ASN A 171 41.30 -43.82 -3.58
C ASN A 171 41.23 -44.20 -5.07
N ASN A 172 40.04 -44.47 -5.61
CA ASN A 172 39.89 -44.84 -7.01
C ASN A 172 39.96 -43.59 -7.90
N HIS A 173 41.04 -43.47 -8.66
CA HIS A 173 41.30 -42.35 -9.56
C HIS A 173 40.19 -42.10 -10.59
N ASN A 174 39.55 -43.16 -11.10
CA ASN A 174 38.48 -43.04 -12.09
C ASN A 174 37.21 -42.46 -11.47
N ILE A 175 36.89 -42.89 -10.24
CA ILE A 175 35.75 -42.35 -9.48
C ILE A 175 36.01 -40.89 -9.11
N LEU A 176 37.21 -40.57 -8.60
CA LEU A 176 37.59 -39.19 -8.31
C LEU A 176 37.44 -38.28 -9.53
N LEU A 177 37.92 -38.71 -10.69
CA LEU A 177 37.78 -37.95 -11.93
C LEU A 177 36.31 -37.73 -12.28
N SER A 178 35.50 -38.80 -12.26
CA SER A 178 34.07 -38.73 -12.55
C SER A 178 33.35 -37.73 -11.62
N GLU A 179 33.58 -37.82 -10.31
CA GLU A 179 32.88 -36.96 -9.34
C GLU A 179 33.36 -35.52 -9.35
N ARG A 180 34.64 -35.28 -9.64
CA ARG A 180 35.14 -33.93 -9.88
C ARG A 180 34.50 -33.31 -11.12
N VAL A 181 34.38 -34.06 -12.22
CA VAL A 181 33.69 -33.61 -13.42
C VAL A 181 32.20 -33.35 -13.15
N ASN A 182 31.52 -34.25 -12.43
CA ASN A 182 30.13 -34.05 -12.02
C ASN A 182 29.95 -32.77 -11.17
N SER A 183 30.87 -32.51 -10.24
CA SER A 183 30.83 -31.30 -9.40
C SER A 183 30.94 -30.01 -10.21
N ILE A 184 31.71 -29.99 -11.31
CA ILE A 184 31.80 -28.84 -12.22
C ILE A 184 30.42 -28.56 -12.83
N SER A 185 29.73 -29.60 -13.30
CA SER A 185 28.37 -29.48 -13.86
C SER A 185 27.38 -28.95 -12.83
N VAL A 186 27.40 -29.48 -11.60
CA VAL A 186 26.53 -29.04 -10.49
C VAL A 186 26.79 -27.58 -10.13
N ILE A 187 28.05 -27.16 -10.04
CA ILE A 187 28.43 -25.77 -9.76
C ILE A 187 28.00 -24.84 -10.89
N GLY A 188 28.19 -25.24 -12.16
CA GLY A 188 27.74 -24.47 -13.31
C GLY A 188 26.22 -24.25 -13.30
N ILE A 189 25.45 -25.31 -13.04
CA ILE A 189 23.99 -25.25 -12.91
C ILE A 189 23.59 -24.35 -11.72
N SER A 190 24.20 -24.54 -10.56
CA SER A 190 23.89 -23.78 -9.35
C SER A 190 24.22 -22.29 -9.51
N PHE A 191 25.33 -21.96 -10.17
CA PHE A 191 25.67 -20.58 -10.52
C PHE A 191 24.64 -19.98 -11.49
N GLY A 192 24.23 -20.72 -12.52
CA GLY A 192 23.20 -20.30 -13.47
C GLY A 192 21.86 -20.02 -12.79
N ILE A 193 21.42 -20.91 -11.89
CA ILE A 193 20.21 -20.72 -11.08
C ILE A 193 20.35 -19.48 -10.19
N ALA A 194 21.46 -19.33 -9.48
CA ALA A 194 21.71 -18.18 -8.60
C ALA A 194 21.70 -16.84 -9.38
N LEU A 195 22.22 -16.83 -10.61
CA LEU A 195 22.16 -15.67 -11.49
C LEU A 195 20.72 -15.34 -11.89
N ILE A 196 19.93 -16.36 -12.26
CA ILE A 196 18.53 -16.18 -12.65
C ILE A 196 17.69 -15.70 -11.46
N THR A 197 17.83 -16.33 -10.29
CA THR A 197 17.08 -15.95 -9.08
C THR A 197 17.44 -14.54 -8.62
N TRP A 198 18.72 -14.18 -8.62
CA TRP A 198 19.17 -12.82 -8.35
C TRP A 198 18.57 -11.82 -9.35
N ARG A 199 18.68 -12.10 -10.66
CA ARG A 199 18.15 -11.20 -11.70
C ARG A 199 16.64 -11.01 -11.57
N ASN A 200 15.89 -12.10 -11.38
CA ASN A 200 14.43 -12.05 -11.25
C ASN A 200 14.02 -11.29 -9.97
N SER A 201 14.76 -11.45 -8.87
CA SER A 201 14.48 -10.70 -7.63
C SER A 201 14.67 -9.18 -7.81
N ILE A 202 15.70 -8.77 -8.55
CA ILE A 202 15.92 -7.36 -8.88
C ILE A 202 14.75 -6.82 -9.72
N TYR A 203 14.37 -7.53 -10.79
CA TYR A 203 13.23 -7.10 -11.62
C TYR A 203 11.93 -7.00 -10.82
N LYS A 204 11.67 -7.96 -9.94
CA LYS A 204 10.48 -7.96 -9.09
C LYS A 204 10.41 -6.72 -8.19
N ILE A 205 11.50 -6.38 -7.49
CA ILE A 205 11.55 -5.20 -6.62
C ILE A 205 11.31 -3.91 -7.41
N PHE A 206 11.85 -3.81 -8.62
CA PHE A 206 11.62 -2.64 -9.48
C PHE A 206 10.16 -2.53 -9.94
N GLN A 207 9.55 -3.66 -10.34
CA GLN A 207 8.15 -3.70 -10.75
C GLN A 207 7.21 -3.34 -9.59
N GLU A 208 7.45 -3.85 -8.38
CA GLU A 208 6.63 -3.53 -7.20
C GLU A 208 6.61 -2.02 -6.92
N LYS A 209 7.76 -1.36 -7.01
CA LYS A 209 7.85 0.10 -6.83
C LYS A 209 7.16 0.89 -7.93
N GLU A 210 7.24 0.42 -9.17
CA GLU A 210 6.56 1.06 -10.30
C GLU A 210 5.05 0.95 -10.16
N ILE A 211 4.54 -0.22 -9.76
CA ILE A 211 3.12 -0.44 -9.48
C ILE A 211 2.65 0.45 -8.33
N GLU A 212 3.43 0.57 -7.26
CA GLU A 212 3.09 1.45 -6.13
C GLU A 212 2.98 2.92 -6.55
N ALA A 213 3.92 3.42 -7.37
CA ALA A 213 3.86 4.76 -7.90
C ALA A 213 2.66 4.99 -8.84
N GLN A 214 2.32 4.01 -9.68
CA GLN A 214 1.16 4.07 -10.56
C GLN A 214 -0.15 4.08 -9.77
N ASN A 215 -0.25 3.25 -8.73
CA ASN A 215 -1.44 3.21 -7.86
C ASN A 215 -1.67 4.55 -7.16
N GLN A 216 -0.61 5.21 -6.67
CA GLN A 216 -0.72 6.54 -6.06
C GLN A 216 -1.25 7.60 -7.04
N ILE A 217 -0.77 7.57 -8.28
CA ILE A 217 -1.26 8.47 -9.34
C ILE A 217 -2.73 8.19 -9.64
N LEU A 218 -3.10 6.92 -9.76
CA LEU A 218 -4.48 6.51 -10.04
C LEU A 218 -5.44 6.91 -8.90
N GLU A 219 -5.03 6.74 -7.65
CA GLU A 219 -5.80 7.19 -6.49
C GLU A 219 -6.05 8.69 -6.49
N GLU A 220 -5.03 9.49 -6.82
CA GLU A 220 -5.16 10.95 -6.90
C GLU A 220 -6.09 11.37 -8.05
N GLN A 221 -5.96 10.74 -9.22
CA GLN A 221 -6.85 10.97 -10.35
C GLN A 221 -8.31 10.61 -10.03
N ASN A 222 -8.52 9.48 -9.35
CA ASN A 222 -9.86 9.07 -8.92
C ASN A 222 -10.48 10.07 -7.94
N LYS A 223 -9.71 10.57 -6.96
CA LYS A 223 -10.18 11.62 -6.04
C LYS A 223 -10.55 12.90 -6.78
N GLN A 224 -9.77 13.30 -7.78
CA GLN A 224 -10.07 14.48 -8.59
C GLN A 224 -11.34 14.28 -9.42
N LEU A 225 -11.49 13.12 -10.06
CA LEU A 225 -12.70 12.78 -10.82
C LEU A 225 -13.94 12.73 -9.93
N GLU A 226 -13.82 12.13 -8.75
CA GLU A 226 -14.89 12.08 -7.74
C GLU A 226 -15.27 13.49 -7.29
N PHE A 227 -14.28 14.35 -7.00
CA PHE A 227 -14.53 15.74 -6.64
C PHE A 227 -15.25 16.49 -7.76
N LEU A 228 -14.80 16.37 -9.02
CA LEU A 228 -15.46 17.00 -10.17
C LEU A 228 -16.88 16.47 -10.42
N ALA A 229 -17.13 15.20 -10.11
CA ALA A 229 -18.45 14.59 -10.25
C ALA A 229 -19.43 15.02 -9.15
N THR A 230 -18.94 15.37 -7.96
CA THR A 230 -19.77 15.63 -6.77
C THR A 230 -19.84 17.10 -6.37
N HIS A 231 -18.86 17.92 -6.78
CA HIS A 231 -18.74 19.32 -6.37
C HIS A 231 -18.84 20.28 -7.56
N ASP A 232 -19.30 21.49 -7.29
CA ASP A 232 -19.24 22.61 -8.22
C ASP A 232 -17.79 23.10 -8.35
N SER A 233 -17.26 23.10 -9.57
CA SER A 233 -15.85 23.43 -9.84
C SER A 233 -15.44 24.85 -9.46
N LEU A 234 -16.40 25.78 -9.37
CA LEU A 234 -16.12 27.16 -8.99
C LEU A 234 -16.08 27.33 -7.47
N THR A 235 -17.09 26.84 -6.76
CA THR A 235 -17.29 27.13 -5.33
C THR A 235 -16.76 26.05 -4.39
N GLY A 236 -16.54 24.83 -4.89
CA GLY A 236 -16.12 23.68 -4.08
C GLY A 236 -17.18 23.21 -3.07
N LEU A 237 -18.42 23.66 -3.23
CA LEU A 237 -19.62 23.11 -2.60
C LEU A 237 -20.14 21.92 -3.42
N LEU A 238 -21.13 21.19 -2.91
CA LEU A 238 -21.78 20.15 -3.70
C LEU A 238 -22.37 20.75 -4.98
N ASN A 239 -22.35 19.98 -6.07
CA ASN A 239 -23.11 20.34 -7.26
C ASN A 239 -24.57 19.92 -7.11
N ARG A 240 -25.42 20.39 -8.03
CA ARG A 240 -26.85 20.03 -8.05
C ARG A 240 -27.10 18.52 -8.02
N MET A 241 -26.32 17.74 -8.77
CA MET A 241 -26.52 16.29 -8.84
C MET A 241 -26.26 15.63 -7.48
N GLU A 242 -25.18 15.99 -6.80
CA GLU A 242 -24.85 15.40 -5.50
C GLU A 242 -25.80 15.86 -4.39
N PHE A 243 -26.23 17.11 -4.44
CA PHE A 243 -27.28 17.62 -3.55
C PHE A 243 -28.57 16.80 -3.65
N MET A 244 -28.99 16.45 -4.87
CA MET A 244 -30.18 15.62 -5.08
C MET A 244 -30.03 14.23 -4.45
N LYS A 245 -28.86 13.59 -4.59
CA LYS A 245 -28.62 12.29 -3.96
C LYS A 245 -28.72 12.35 -2.44
N HIS A 246 -28.12 13.37 -1.82
CA HIS A 246 -28.24 13.58 -0.37
C HIS A 246 -29.70 13.80 0.06
N THR A 247 -30.46 14.54 -0.76
CA THR A 247 -31.88 14.78 -0.51
C THR A 247 -32.69 13.48 -0.58
N GLU A 248 -32.47 12.64 -1.58
CA GLU A 248 -33.14 11.33 -1.71
C GLU A 248 -32.85 10.40 -0.52
N ILE A 249 -31.58 10.35 -0.09
CA ILE A 249 -31.17 9.60 1.10
C ILE A 249 -31.92 10.12 2.33
N GLU A 250 -31.99 11.45 2.48
CA GLU A 250 -32.61 12.05 3.66
C GLU A 250 -34.14 11.89 3.68
N ILE A 251 -34.82 11.96 2.53
CA ILE A 251 -36.26 11.65 2.43
C ILE A 251 -36.52 10.22 2.93
N ALA A 252 -35.67 9.26 2.56
CA ALA A 252 -35.79 7.88 3.02
C ALA A 252 -35.52 7.73 4.53
N ASN A 253 -34.58 8.49 5.09
CA ASN A 253 -34.27 8.47 6.52
C ASN A 253 -35.37 9.12 7.37
N SER A 254 -35.79 10.32 7.00
CA SER A 254 -36.83 11.11 7.69
C SER A 254 -38.16 10.34 7.75
N SER A 255 -38.50 9.57 6.70
CA SER A 255 -39.69 8.71 6.68
C SER A 255 -39.68 7.62 7.76
N ASN A 256 -38.51 7.17 8.20
CA ASN A 256 -38.36 6.09 9.19
C ASN A 256 -38.16 6.63 10.63
N ASN A 257 -37.49 7.76 10.78
CA ASN A 257 -37.04 8.27 12.08
C ASN A 257 -37.88 9.43 12.65
N GLN A 258 -38.91 9.90 11.92
CA GLN A 258 -39.71 11.09 12.28
C GLN A 258 -38.85 12.33 12.55
N SER A 259 -37.68 12.44 11.90
CA SER A 259 -36.82 13.62 12.01
C SER A 259 -37.24 14.68 11.00
N GLU A 260 -37.19 15.95 11.42
CA GLU A 260 -37.47 17.08 10.54
C GLU A 260 -36.25 17.39 9.66
N THR A 261 -36.49 17.56 8.36
CA THR A 261 -35.47 18.02 7.41
C THR A 261 -35.93 19.33 6.79
N CYS A 262 -35.03 20.30 6.69
CA CYS A 262 -35.33 21.60 6.07
C CYS A 262 -34.43 21.88 4.86
N VAL A 263 -34.98 22.64 3.92
CA VAL A 263 -34.28 23.16 2.75
C VAL A 263 -34.22 24.68 2.83
N ILE A 264 -33.05 25.24 2.53
CA ILE A 264 -32.84 26.68 2.40
C ILE A 264 -32.38 26.96 0.97
N ILE A 265 -33.05 27.86 0.27
CA ILE A 265 -32.57 28.41 -1.00
C ILE A 265 -32.06 29.82 -0.74
N MET A 266 -30.87 30.12 -1.24
CA MET A 266 -30.19 31.40 -1.09
C MET A 266 -29.81 31.96 -2.46
N ASP A 267 -29.98 33.27 -2.61
CA ASP A 267 -29.57 34.01 -3.79
C ASP A 267 -28.83 35.28 -3.38
N ILE A 268 -27.69 35.56 -4.04
CA ILE A 268 -26.90 36.77 -3.79
C ILE A 268 -27.63 37.97 -4.37
N ASP A 269 -27.97 38.93 -3.51
CA ASP A 269 -28.69 40.12 -3.89
C ASP A 269 -27.87 40.97 -4.87
N HIS A 270 -28.51 41.42 -5.95
CA HIS A 270 -27.91 42.30 -6.95
C HIS A 270 -26.63 41.73 -7.60
N PHE A 271 -26.45 40.41 -7.66
CA PHE A 271 -25.24 39.79 -8.24
C PHE A 271 -24.96 40.22 -9.70
N LYS A 272 -26.02 40.42 -10.50
CA LYS A 272 -25.88 40.97 -11.84
C LYS A 272 -25.20 42.35 -11.85
N HIS A 273 -25.50 43.24 -10.89
CA HIS A 273 -24.83 44.54 -10.80
C HIS A 273 -23.34 44.41 -10.50
N VAL A 274 -22.95 43.41 -9.70
CA VAL A 274 -21.53 43.12 -9.47
C VAL A 274 -20.86 42.72 -10.79
N ASN A 275 -21.45 41.76 -11.53
CA ASN A 275 -20.90 41.33 -12.82
C ASN A 275 -20.84 42.47 -13.84
N ASP A 276 -21.88 43.31 -13.90
CA ASP A 276 -21.95 44.42 -14.84
C ASP A 276 -20.93 45.53 -14.49
N HIS A 277 -20.62 45.73 -13.21
CA HIS A 277 -19.69 46.78 -12.76
C HIS A 277 -18.22 46.32 -12.72
N PHE A 278 -17.96 45.11 -12.24
CA PHE A 278 -16.61 44.59 -11.98
C PHE A 278 -16.17 43.48 -12.96
N GLY A 279 -17.09 43.02 -13.83
CA GLY A 279 -16.86 41.93 -14.78
C GLY A 279 -17.07 40.54 -14.20
N HIS A 280 -17.28 39.55 -15.08
CA HIS A 280 -17.49 38.15 -14.67
C HIS A 280 -16.37 37.55 -13.78
N PRO A 281 -15.06 37.83 -14.00
CA PRO A 281 -14.01 37.31 -13.12
C PRO A 281 -14.17 37.73 -11.65
N ALA A 282 -14.72 38.94 -11.42
CA ALA A 282 -15.02 39.42 -10.08
C ALA A 282 -16.20 38.67 -9.45
N GLY A 283 -17.27 38.45 -10.21
CA GLY A 283 -18.39 37.64 -9.75
C GLY A 283 -17.97 36.21 -9.40
N ASP A 284 -17.12 35.60 -10.22
CA ASP A 284 -16.56 34.28 -9.96
C ASP A 284 -15.74 34.23 -8.66
N GLN A 285 -14.99 35.29 -8.36
CA GLN A 285 -14.26 35.42 -7.10
C GLN A 285 -15.21 35.53 -5.90
N ILE A 286 -16.28 36.31 -6.00
CA ILE A 286 -17.29 36.40 -4.94
C ILE A 286 -17.93 35.04 -4.70
N LEU A 287 -18.33 34.33 -5.75
CA LEU A 287 -18.94 33.01 -5.62
C LEU A 287 -18.00 32.02 -4.92
N LYS A 288 -16.70 32.05 -5.24
CA LYS A 288 -15.67 31.27 -4.54
C LYS A 288 -15.62 31.61 -3.05
N GLU A 289 -15.56 32.89 -2.70
CA GLU A 289 -15.48 33.34 -1.31
C GLU A 289 -16.75 32.98 -0.52
N VAL A 290 -17.93 33.12 -1.15
CA VAL A 290 -19.21 32.65 -0.58
C VAL A 290 -19.19 31.15 -0.36
N GLY A 291 -18.72 30.35 -1.32
CA GLY A 291 -18.56 28.91 -1.18
C GLY A 291 -17.68 28.52 0.01
N ILE A 292 -16.52 29.18 0.16
CA ILE A 292 -15.60 28.96 1.28
C ILE A 292 -16.27 29.32 2.62
N LEU A 293 -16.97 30.47 2.67
CA LEU A 293 -17.68 30.94 3.86
C LEU A 293 -18.75 29.93 4.29
N LEU A 294 -19.60 29.51 3.35
CA LEU A 294 -20.68 28.54 3.59
C LEU A 294 -20.13 27.19 4.06
N LYS A 295 -19.09 26.67 3.40
CA LYS A 295 -18.44 25.41 3.79
C LYS A 295 -17.90 25.45 5.21
N LYS A 296 -17.27 26.57 5.60
CA LYS A 296 -16.74 26.77 6.95
C LYS A 296 -17.83 26.87 8.00
N MET A 297 -18.94 27.56 7.69
CA MET A 297 -20.02 27.80 8.64
C MET A 297 -20.91 26.57 8.85
N LEU A 298 -21.27 25.89 7.77
CA LEU A 298 -22.23 24.80 7.78
C LEU A 298 -21.57 23.46 8.13
N GLY A 299 -20.25 23.35 7.90
CA GLY A 299 -19.45 22.21 8.30
C GLY A 299 -19.93 20.88 7.71
N ALA A 300 -19.69 19.79 8.44
CA ALA A 300 -20.13 18.45 8.05
C ALA A 300 -21.59 18.12 8.42
N LYS A 301 -22.27 19.01 9.17
CA LYS A 301 -23.64 18.78 9.64
C LYS A 301 -24.66 18.95 8.51
N TYR A 302 -24.39 19.89 7.60
CA TYR A 302 -25.31 20.30 6.55
C TYR A 302 -24.68 20.15 5.17
N PHE A 303 -25.53 20.07 4.14
CA PHE A 303 -25.09 19.84 2.76
C PHE A 303 -25.33 21.10 1.91
N PRO A 304 -24.39 22.06 1.91
CA PRO A 304 -24.45 23.20 1.01
C PRO A 304 -24.06 22.82 -0.43
N ALA A 305 -24.84 23.31 -1.38
CA ALA A 305 -24.64 23.11 -2.79
C ALA A 305 -24.86 24.41 -3.59
N ARG A 306 -24.30 24.44 -4.80
CA ARG A 306 -24.61 25.48 -5.80
C ARG A 306 -25.45 24.87 -6.91
N LEU A 307 -26.60 25.47 -7.18
CA LEU A 307 -27.51 25.01 -8.24
C LEU A 307 -27.09 25.52 -9.63
N GLY A 308 -26.54 26.73 -9.66
CA GLY A 308 -26.09 27.41 -10.87
C GLY A 308 -26.13 28.93 -10.67
N GLY A 309 -25.37 29.70 -11.46
CA GLY A 309 -25.35 31.17 -11.33
C GLY A 309 -24.99 31.62 -9.92
N GLU A 310 -25.84 32.46 -9.33
CA GLU A 310 -25.77 32.98 -7.97
C GLU A 310 -26.63 32.22 -6.94
N GLU A 311 -27.22 31.09 -7.34
CA GLU A 311 -28.15 30.32 -6.52
C GLU A 311 -27.46 29.19 -5.75
N PHE A 312 -27.68 29.19 -4.44
CA PHE A 312 -27.20 28.20 -3.50
C PHE A 312 -28.37 27.51 -2.81
N ILE A 313 -28.19 26.26 -2.42
CA ILE A 313 -29.18 25.49 -1.70
C ILE A 313 -28.53 24.69 -0.57
N PHE A 314 -29.19 24.61 0.57
CA PHE A 314 -28.71 23.88 1.75
C PHE A 314 -29.75 22.84 2.15
N LEU A 315 -29.29 21.61 2.40
CA LEU A 315 -30.10 20.55 3.03
C LEU A 315 -29.66 20.43 4.49
N LEU A 316 -30.63 20.54 5.39
CA LEU A 316 -30.43 20.52 6.83
C LEU A 316 -31.18 19.31 7.41
N PRO A 317 -30.55 18.13 7.45
CA PRO A 317 -31.10 16.96 8.14
C PRO A 317 -31.26 17.22 9.64
N ASP A 318 -32.19 16.49 10.26
CA ASP A 318 -32.43 16.49 11.70
C ASP A 318 -32.48 17.92 12.29
N THR A 319 -33.15 18.83 11.58
CA THR A 319 -33.21 20.25 11.90
C THR A 319 -34.64 20.75 11.75
N SER A 320 -35.17 21.27 12.86
CA SER A 320 -36.52 21.84 12.87
C SER A 320 -36.60 23.12 12.04
N LEU A 321 -37.80 23.50 11.60
CA LEU A 321 -37.99 24.74 10.83
C LEU A 321 -37.47 25.98 11.58
N THR A 322 -37.64 26.02 12.91
CA THR A 322 -37.17 27.14 13.75
C THR A 322 -35.64 27.21 13.77
N GLU A 323 -34.96 26.07 13.90
CA GLU A 323 -33.50 25.99 13.86
C GLU A 323 -32.96 26.31 12.46
N ALA A 324 -33.63 25.85 11.41
CA ALA A 324 -33.25 26.16 10.03
C ALA A 324 -33.30 27.66 9.74
N VAL A 325 -34.30 28.38 10.30
CA VAL A 325 -34.36 29.84 10.22
C VAL A 325 -33.19 30.49 10.97
N LEU A 326 -32.78 29.97 12.13
CA LEU A 326 -31.60 30.48 12.84
C LEU A 326 -30.32 30.27 12.02
N VAL A 327 -30.16 29.12 11.39
CA VAL A 327 -29.02 28.84 10.48
C VAL A 327 -29.04 29.82 9.29
N ALA A 328 -30.20 30.04 8.68
CA ALA A 328 -30.35 30.99 7.58
C ALA A 328 -29.97 32.43 7.99
N GLU A 329 -30.40 32.87 9.18
CA GLU A 329 -30.07 34.21 9.70
C GLU A 329 -28.58 34.36 10.01
N GLN A 330 -27.93 33.29 10.52
CA GLN A 330 -26.49 33.26 10.71
C GLN A 330 -25.75 33.38 9.38
N VAL A 331 -26.13 32.59 8.36
CA VAL A 331 -25.55 32.65 7.01
C VAL A 331 -25.70 34.06 6.42
N LYS A 332 -26.91 34.62 6.47
CA LYS A 332 -27.20 35.99 6.01
C LYS A 332 -26.28 37.02 6.67
N SER A 333 -26.20 36.98 8.00
CA SER A 333 -25.40 37.92 8.79
C SER A 333 -23.91 37.78 8.49
N ALA A 334 -23.42 36.57 8.27
CA ALA A 334 -22.03 36.32 7.92
C ALA A 334 -21.69 36.81 6.51
N ILE A 335 -22.58 36.63 5.53
CA ILE A 335 -22.41 37.19 4.18
C ILE A 335 -22.37 38.72 4.27
N GLN A 336 -23.35 39.34 4.94
CA GLN A 336 -23.42 40.79 5.07
C GLN A 336 -22.20 41.39 5.79
N SER A 337 -21.62 40.66 6.74
CA SER A 337 -20.47 41.14 7.53
C SER A 337 -19.12 40.82 6.88
N ASN A 338 -19.09 40.00 5.83
CA ASN A 338 -17.85 39.64 5.14
C ASN A 338 -17.47 40.74 4.12
N LEU A 339 -16.21 41.16 4.17
CA LEU A 339 -15.64 42.06 3.17
C LEU A 339 -15.10 41.22 2.00
N PHE A 340 -15.77 41.29 0.85
CA PHE A 340 -15.37 40.56 -0.34
C PHE A 340 -14.37 41.40 -1.14
N THR A 341 -13.24 40.81 -1.49
CA THR A 341 -12.19 41.54 -2.23
C THR A 341 -12.38 41.31 -3.71
N VAL A 342 -12.42 42.37 -4.51
CA VAL A 342 -12.54 42.32 -5.97
C VAL A 342 -11.48 43.24 -6.57
N GLY A 343 -10.43 42.66 -7.13
CA GLY A 343 -9.27 43.43 -7.60
C GLY A 343 -8.60 44.18 -6.44
N ASN A 344 -8.67 45.51 -6.46
CA ASN A 344 -8.12 46.39 -5.41
C ASN A 344 -9.21 46.98 -4.49
N GLU A 345 -10.47 46.61 -4.69
CA GLU A 345 -11.60 47.14 -3.93
C GLU A 345 -12.19 46.08 -2.98
N THR A 346 -12.77 46.54 -1.88
CA THR A 346 -13.55 45.69 -0.97
C THR A 346 -15.01 46.10 -1.02
N ILE A 347 -15.89 45.14 -1.30
CA ILE A 347 -17.33 45.37 -1.37
C ILE A 347 -18.08 44.53 -0.34
N ILE A 348 -19.26 44.99 0.01
CA ILE A 348 -20.22 44.26 0.84
C ILE A 348 -21.34 43.79 -0.07
N ILE A 349 -21.66 42.50 0.01
CA ILE A 349 -22.82 41.92 -0.64
C ILE A 349 -23.83 41.46 0.42
N THR A 350 -25.08 41.29 0.01
CA THR A 350 -26.12 40.70 0.86
C THR A 350 -26.72 39.50 0.14
N ALA A 351 -27.47 38.69 0.87
CA ALA A 351 -28.19 37.56 0.31
C ALA A 351 -29.63 37.51 0.85
N SER A 352 -30.55 37.06 0.00
CA SER A 352 -31.91 36.74 0.39
C SER A 352 -32.05 35.22 0.52
N LEU A 353 -32.80 34.76 1.53
CA LEU A 353 -32.95 33.32 1.82
C LEU A 353 -34.42 32.94 2.02
N GLY A 354 -34.82 31.85 1.38
CA GLY A 354 -36.11 31.19 1.55
C GLY A 354 -35.93 29.86 2.28
N VAL A 355 -36.71 29.62 3.33
CA VAL A 355 -36.62 28.39 4.15
C VAL A 355 -37.93 27.61 4.06
N ALA A 356 -37.87 26.29 3.89
CA ALA A 356 -39.05 25.43 3.97
C ALA A 356 -38.72 24.09 4.64
N SER A 357 -39.70 23.51 5.32
CA SER A 357 -39.61 22.13 5.80
C SER A 357 -39.95 21.15 4.68
N LEU A 358 -39.25 20.03 4.68
CA LEU A 358 -39.51 18.89 3.81
C LEU A 358 -40.60 18.04 4.46
N ASN A 359 -41.66 17.75 3.70
CA ASN A 359 -42.75 16.89 4.15
C ASN A 359 -42.72 15.57 3.37
N THR A 360 -42.37 14.48 4.04
CA THR A 360 -42.25 13.14 3.45
C THR A 360 -43.59 12.53 3.03
N GLU A 361 -44.72 13.09 3.47
CA GLU A 361 -46.06 12.62 3.08
C GLU A 361 -46.51 13.17 1.71
N GLU A 362 -45.77 14.12 1.12
CA GLU A 362 -46.07 14.66 -0.20
C GLU A 362 -45.69 13.66 -1.31
N ALA A 363 -46.41 13.67 -2.44
CA ALA A 363 -46.15 12.75 -3.55
C ALA A 363 -44.75 12.95 -4.17
N ASP A 364 -44.28 14.20 -4.19
CA ASP A 364 -42.89 14.57 -4.50
C ASP A 364 -42.40 15.53 -3.40
N PRO A 365 -41.81 14.99 -2.32
CA PRO A 365 -41.39 15.77 -1.15
C PRO A 365 -40.38 16.86 -1.48
N PHE A 366 -39.39 16.57 -2.34
CA PHE A 366 -38.36 17.54 -2.66
C PHE A 366 -38.91 18.67 -3.52
N THR A 367 -39.58 18.36 -4.63
CA THR A 367 -40.10 19.39 -5.55
C THR A 367 -41.08 20.33 -4.84
N SER A 368 -41.95 19.77 -4.00
CA SER A 368 -42.92 20.55 -3.20
C SER A 368 -42.22 21.45 -2.18
N CYS A 369 -41.20 20.93 -1.47
CA CYS A 369 -40.39 21.69 -0.52
C CYS A 369 -39.60 22.81 -1.23
N TYR A 370 -38.94 22.50 -2.35
CA TYR A 370 -38.19 23.44 -3.17
C TYR A 370 -39.07 24.60 -3.61
N HIS A 371 -40.27 24.31 -4.13
CA HIS A 371 -41.22 25.33 -4.57
C HIS A 371 -41.66 26.25 -3.40
N ARG A 372 -41.92 25.68 -2.21
CA ARG A 372 -42.21 26.49 -1.01
C ARG A 372 -41.04 27.40 -0.63
N ALA A 373 -39.81 26.89 -0.66
CA ALA A 373 -38.61 27.66 -0.36
C ALA A 373 -38.37 28.77 -1.40
N ASP A 374 -38.62 28.50 -2.67
CA ASP A 374 -38.49 29.49 -3.76
C ASP A 374 -39.51 30.62 -3.63
N ILE A 375 -40.78 30.31 -3.30
CA ILE A 375 -41.79 31.34 -2.99
C ILE A 375 -41.34 32.19 -1.79
N ALA A 376 -40.76 31.57 -0.76
CA ALA A 376 -40.25 32.28 0.40
C ALA A 376 -39.07 33.20 0.01
N LEU A 377 -38.14 32.72 -0.82
CA LEU A 377 -37.03 33.51 -1.36
C LEU A 377 -37.52 34.69 -2.21
N TYR A 378 -38.52 34.47 -3.06
CA TYR A 378 -39.15 35.52 -3.85
C TYR A 378 -39.78 36.60 -2.95
N LYS A 379 -40.47 36.20 -1.87
CA LYS A 379 -40.97 37.13 -0.85
C LYS A 379 -39.83 37.88 -0.14
N ALA A 380 -38.71 37.23 0.13
CA ALA A 380 -37.53 37.88 0.71
C ALA A 380 -36.99 38.98 -0.22
N LYS A 381 -36.85 38.68 -1.52
CA LYS A 381 -36.40 39.63 -2.55
C LYS A 381 -37.35 40.82 -2.67
N ASN A 382 -38.66 40.59 -2.72
CA ASN A 382 -39.66 41.65 -2.90
C ASN A 382 -39.88 42.53 -1.67
N ASN A 383 -39.66 42.01 -0.47
CA ASN A 383 -39.85 42.80 0.75
C ASN A 383 -38.65 43.70 1.08
N GLY A 384 -37.63 43.78 0.21
CA GLY A 384 -36.48 44.66 0.37
C GLY A 384 -35.15 43.93 0.55
N ARG A 385 -35.07 42.64 0.17
CA ARG A 385 -33.83 41.83 0.16
C ARG A 385 -33.17 41.71 1.54
N ASN A 386 -31.95 41.16 1.58
CA ASN A 386 -31.14 40.95 2.79
C ASN A 386 -31.94 40.42 3.98
N ARG A 387 -32.69 39.33 3.78
CA ARG A 387 -33.57 38.76 4.80
C ARG A 387 -33.84 37.28 4.59
N VAL A 388 -34.27 36.66 5.67
CA VAL A 388 -34.81 35.30 5.68
C VAL A 388 -36.33 35.37 5.69
N VAL A 389 -36.96 34.56 4.85
CA VAL A 389 -38.41 34.30 4.91
C VAL A 389 -38.59 32.79 4.95
N CYS A 390 -39.43 32.30 5.87
CA CYS A 390 -39.83 30.89 5.90
C CYS A 390 -41.19 30.70 5.23
N ALA A 391 -41.38 29.58 4.54
CA ALA A 391 -42.69 29.14 4.09
C ALA A 391 -43.54 28.80 5.32
N ARG A 392 -44.71 29.43 5.45
CA ARG A 392 -45.72 28.99 6.41
C ARG A 392 -46.45 27.80 5.80
N GLY A 393 -46.66 26.75 6.58
CA GLY A 393 -47.42 25.57 6.17
C GLY A 393 -48.90 25.91 5.95
N GLU A 394 -49.21 26.49 4.80
CA GLU A 394 -50.55 26.42 4.23
C GLU A 394 -50.53 25.22 3.28
N ALA A 395 -51.28 24.18 3.65
CA ALA A 395 -51.56 23.07 2.75
C ALA A 395 -52.13 23.68 1.46
N LEU A 396 -51.45 23.47 0.33
CA LEU A 396 -51.98 23.83 -0.98
C LEU A 396 -53.24 22.97 -1.20
N THR A 397 -54.41 23.50 -0.85
CA THR A 397 -55.67 23.00 -1.38
C THR A 397 -55.68 23.38 -2.85
N TYR A 398 -55.34 22.42 -3.71
CA TYR A 398 -55.62 22.50 -5.14
C TYR A 398 -57.13 22.73 -5.31
N GLY A 399 -57.48 23.90 -5.84
CA GLY A 399 -58.82 24.22 -6.35
C GLY A 399 -58.87 24.09 -7.86
#